data_AF-A0A0G2EP80-F1
#
_entry.id   AF-A0A0G2EP80-F1
#
_cell.length_a   1.000
_cell.length_b   1.000
_cell.length_c   1.000
_cell.angle_alpha   90.00
_cell.angle_beta   90.00
_cell.angle_gamma   90.00
#
_symmetry.space_group_name_H-M   'P 1'
#
loop_
_entity.id
_entity.type
_entity.pdbx_description
1 polymer ?
#
loop_
_entity_poly.entity_id
_entity_poly.type
_entity_poly.pdbx_seq_one_letter_code
_entity_poly.pdbx_strand_id
1 'polypeptide(L)'
;MFSLYANKPVPRAKINPIQYSHPNPKAIANAIPKHLAEAALNSAIATKNLPLALSIVDTTVKAPAWMRRKLLKEASTPILATSTLPLVAYIAATTLGDYQSTLTPGMASGMAFTGIMTYFVVTGTFGYVALTTWNDHHQRVRWRAIPLTERWLREDERAMFDRIALGWGFKEKWRWGEEQGEEWAALKEFCGRRGMILDRTELLEGME
;
A
#
# COMPACT_ATOMS: atom_id res chain seq x y z
N MET A 1 11.90 7.70 18.34
CA MET A 1 10.68 8.42 18.76
C MET A 1 9.40 7.68 18.37
N PHE A 2 9.17 7.36 17.09
CA PHE A 2 7.94 6.70 16.64
C PHE A 2 7.68 5.30 17.20
N SER A 3 8.72 4.55 17.56
CA SER A 3 8.59 3.29 18.29
C SER A 3 7.83 3.44 19.61
N LEU A 4 7.89 4.59 20.28
CA LEU A 4 7.19 4.85 21.53
C LEU A 4 5.69 5.09 21.30
N TYR A 5 5.28 5.59 20.12
CA TYR A 5 3.88 5.87 19.84
C TYR A 5 3.00 4.63 19.98
N ALA A 6 3.48 3.48 19.50
CA ALA A 6 2.75 2.22 19.55
C ALA A 6 2.97 1.41 20.85
N ASN A 7 4.05 1.66 21.59
CA ASN A 7 4.49 0.82 22.71
C ASN A 7 4.41 1.51 24.08
N LYS A 8 4.19 2.83 24.15
CA LYS A 8 4.19 3.57 25.41
C LYS A 8 3.03 3.11 26.31
N PRO A 9 3.29 2.65 27.56
CA PRO A 9 2.24 2.28 28.49
C PRO A 9 1.30 3.45 28.78
N VAL A 10 0.00 3.20 28.72
CA VAL A 10 -1.04 4.21 28.98
C VAL A 10 -1.68 3.91 30.33
N PRO A 11 -1.76 4.89 31.25
CA PRO A 11 -2.41 4.69 32.55
C PRO A 11 -3.91 4.42 32.36
N ARG A 12 -4.44 3.42 33.05
CA ARG A 12 -5.88 3.17 33.10
C ARG A 12 -6.54 4.22 34.00
N ALA A 13 -7.50 4.94 33.45
CA ALA A 13 -8.25 5.93 34.21
C ALA A 13 -9.02 5.27 35.36
N LYS A 14 -9.04 5.93 36.53
CA LYS A 14 -9.88 5.60 37.70
C LYS A 14 -9.55 4.28 38.43
N ILE A 15 -8.28 3.90 38.52
CA ILE A 15 -7.82 2.78 39.36
C ILE A 15 -6.74 3.30 40.32
N ASN A 16 -6.89 3.00 41.61
CA ASN A 16 -5.91 3.30 42.65
C ASN A 16 -5.49 1.96 43.30
N PRO A 17 -4.24 1.49 43.17
CA PRO A 17 -3.06 2.16 42.57
C PRO A 17 -3.13 2.28 41.04
N ILE A 18 -2.39 3.25 40.47
CA ILE A 18 -2.33 3.50 39.02
C ILE A 18 -1.80 2.26 38.31
N GLN A 19 -2.65 1.62 37.51
CA GLN A 19 -2.27 0.49 36.66
C GLN A 19 -2.00 0.97 35.24
N TYR A 20 -0.88 0.57 34.67
CA TYR A 20 -0.54 0.85 33.28
C TYR A 20 -0.97 -0.31 32.39
N SER A 21 -1.63 0.02 31.29
CA SER A 21 -1.93 -0.94 30.23
C SER A 21 -0.91 -0.81 29.10
N HIS A 22 -0.44 -1.95 28.61
CA HIS A 22 0.44 -1.99 27.45
C HIS A 22 -0.43 -1.95 26.19
N PRO A 23 -0.36 -0.88 25.38
CA PRO A 23 -1.11 -0.82 24.14
C PRO A 23 -0.62 -1.91 23.17
N ASN A 24 -1.54 -2.45 22.38
CA ASN A 24 -1.19 -3.43 21.35
C ASN A 24 -0.52 -2.70 20.17
N PRO A 25 0.76 -2.97 19.85
CA PRO A 25 1.46 -2.29 18.76
C PRO A 25 0.93 -2.69 17.37
N LYS A 26 0.08 -3.73 17.29
CA LYS A 26 -0.60 -4.17 16.06
C LYS A 26 -2.02 -3.61 15.92
N ALA A 27 -2.47 -2.76 16.84
CA ALA A 27 -3.80 -2.15 16.78
C ALA A 27 -3.84 -1.04 15.72
N ILE A 28 -4.95 -0.98 14.97
CA ILE A 28 -5.16 0.01 13.89
C ILE A 28 -5.15 1.45 14.43
N ALA A 29 -5.68 1.66 15.64
CA ALA A 29 -5.69 2.96 16.31
C ALA A 29 -4.28 3.52 16.58
N ASN A 30 -3.28 2.64 16.70
CA ASN A 30 -1.89 3.00 16.98
C ASN A 30 -1.07 3.22 15.70
N ALA A 31 -1.70 3.18 14.52
CA ALA A 31 -1.03 3.45 13.26
C ALA A 31 -0.74 4.96 13.12
N ILE A 32 0.50 5.30 12.77
CA ILE A 32 0.92 6.68 12.56
C ILE A 32 0.31 7.19 11.25
N PRO A 33 -0.33 8.37 11.22
CA PRO A 33 -0.82 8.97 9.98
C PRO A 33 0.30 9.20 8.94
N LYS A 34 0.04 8.88 7.67
CA LYS A 34 1.00 9.02 6.57
C LYS A 34 1.62 10.42 6.47
N HIS A 35 0.82 11.48 6.59
CA HIS A 35 1.33 12.86 6.51
C HIS A 35 2.38 13.19 7.58
N LEU A 36 2.23 12.65 8.81
CA LEU A 36 3.22 12.83 9.87
C LEU A 36 4.51 12.06 9.58
N ALA A 37 4.37 10.85 9.04
CA ALA A 37 5.53 10.06 8.61
C ALA A 37 6.31 10.77 7.49
N GLU A 38 5.62 11.36 6.52
CA GLU A 38 6.23 12.13 5.43
C GLU A 38 6.90 13.41 5.92
N ALA A 39 6.27 14.16 6.82
CA ALA A 39 6.86 15.37 7.40
C ALA A 39 8.13 15.04 8.19
N ALA A 40 8.10 13.96 8.97
CA ALA A 40 9.28 13.51 9.71
C ALA A 40 10.38 13.01 8.77
N LEU A 41 10.02 12.30 7.71
CA LEU A 41 11.00 11.86 6.70
C LEU A 41 11.68 13.05 6.02
N ASN A 42 10.91 14.08 5.65
CA ASN A 42 11.46 15.32 5.08
C ASN A 42 12.45 15.99 6.03
N SER A 43 12.14 16.02 7.34
CA SER A 43 13.07 16.57 8.33
C SER A 43 14.36 15.74 8.44
N ALA A 44 14.27 14.41 8.37
CA ALA A 44 15.43 13.53 8.40
C ALA A 44 16.33 13.72 7.16
N ILE A 45 15.72 13.84 5.98
CA ILE A 45 16.41 14.13 4.71
C ILE A 45 17.10 15.50 4.79
N ALA A 46 16.43 16.52 5.33
CA ALA A 46 17.01 17.85 5.50
C ALA A 46 18.22 17.85 6.43
N THR A 47 18.18 17.05 7.52
CA THR A 47 19.31 16.87 8.44
C THR A 47 20.41 15.95 7.92
N LYS A 48 20.25 15.35 6.73
CA LYS A 48 21.17 14.36 6.16
C LYS A 48 21.57 13.27 7.16
N ASN A 49 20.58 12.72 7.87
CA ASN A 49 20.76 11.55 8.71
C ASN A 49 20.05 10.31 8.13
N LEU A 50 20.81 9.43 7.45
CA LEU A 50 20.26 8.26 6.76
C LEU A 50 19.71 7.22 7.75
N PRO A 51 20.43 6.84 8.83
CA PRO A 51 19.90 5.92 9.82
C PRO A 51 18.56 6.37 10.41
N LEU A 52 18.39 7.69 10.65
CA LEU A 52 17.13 8.26 11.11
C LEU A 52 16.04 8.06 10.06
N ALA A 53 16.27 8.41 8.80
CA ALA A 53 15.30 8.25 7.72
C ALA A 53 14.84 6.78 7.57
N LEU A 54 15.77 5.83 7.59
CA LEU A 54 15.46 4.40 7.53
C LEU A 54 14.65 3.94 8.75
N SER A 55 15.00 4.42 9.95
CA SER A 55 14.26 4.09 11.18
C SER A 55 12.82 4.63 11.19
N ILE A 56 12.58 5.78 10.54
CA ILE A 56 11.24 6.36 10.39
C ILE A 56 10.39 5.44 9.51
N VAL A 57 10.91 4.96 8.38
CA VAL A 57 10.21 4.02 7.50
C VAL A 57 9.83 2.75 8.25
N ASP A 58 10.74 2.20 9.06
CA ASP A 58 10.51 0.97 9.82
C ASP A 58 9.47 1.09 10.92
N THR A 59 9.40 2.25 11.56
CA THR A 59 8.49 2.48 12.67
C THR A 59 7.12 3.04 12.25
N THR A 60 6.97 3.46 10.99
CA THR A 60 5.74 4.08 10.46
C THR A 60 5.03 3.16 9.46
N VAL A 61 5.46 3.17 8.19
CA VAL A 61 4.79 2.49 7.07
C VAL A 61 4.98 0.98 7.08
N LYS A 62 6.09 0.47 7.64
CA LYS A 62 6.30 -0.97 7.84
C LYS A 62 5.61 -1.51 9.10
N ALA A 63 5.12 -0.64 9.99
CA ALA A 63 4.50 -1.09 11.23
C ALA A 63 3.27 -1.97 10.93
N PRO A 64 3.06 -3.08 11.67
CA PRO A 64 1.90 -3.96 11.45
C PRO A 64 0.57 -3.23 11.65
N ALA A 65 0.54 -2.19 12.49
CA ALA A 65 -0.60 -1.30 12.66
C ALA A 65 -0.94 -0.56 11.35
N TRP A 66 0.06 -0.07 10.61
CA TRP A 66 -0.16 0.64 9.34
C TRP A 66 -0.74 -0.29 8.27
N MET A 67 -0.14 -1.47 8.10
CA MET A 67 -0.63 -2.46 7.12
C MET A 67 -2.10 -2.84 7.38
N ARG A 68 -2.48 -3.05 8.65
CA ARG A 68 -3.86 -3.33 9.03
C ARG A 68 -4.79 -2.14 8.81
N ARG A 69 -4.32 -0.92 9.10
CA ARG A 69 -5.07 0.31 8.81
C ARG A 69 -5.31 0.49 7.32
N LYS A 70 -4.30 0.21 6.50
CA LYS A 70 -4.39 0.27 5.04
C LYS A 70 -5.41 -0.73 4.52
N LEU A 71 -5.32 -1.98 4.95
CA LEU A 71 -6.31 -3.01 4.62
C LEU A 71 -7.73 -2.58 5.03
N LEU A 72 -7.92 -2.09 6.26
CA LEU A 72 -9.24 -1.67 6.71
C LEU A 72 -9.76 -0.44 5.94
N LYS A 73 -8.92 0.55 5.63
CA LYS A 73 -9.38 1.80 5.02
C LYS A 73 -9.53 1.71 3.51
N GLU A 74 -8.60 1.04 2.84
CA GLU A 74 -8.53 1.02 1.38
C GLU A 74 -9.14 -0.25 0.79
N ALA A 75 -9.06 -1.39 1.48
CA ALA A 75 -9.68 -2.63 0.99
C ALA A 75 -11.15 -2.79 1.45
N SER A 76 -11.61 -2.07 2.47
CA SER A 76 -13.02 -2.20 2.91
C SER A 76 -14.02 -1.81 1.83
N THR A 77 -13.80 -0.69 1.14
CA THR A 77 -14.69 -0.23 0.07
C THR A 77 -14.86 -1.26 -1.05
N PRO A 78 -13.79 -1.78 -1.69
CA PRO A 78 -13.95 -2.79 -2.74
C PRO A 78 -14.48 -4.12 -2.21
N ILE A 79 -14.14 -4.52 -0.98
CA ILE A 79 -14.68 -5.75 -0.36
C ILE A 79 -16.19 -5.63 -0.17
N LEU A 80 -16.67 -4.50 0.38
CA LEU A 80 -18.09 -4.26 0.58
C LEU A 80 -18.84 -4.21 -0.76
N ALA A 81 -18.29 -3.52 -1.75
CA ALA A 81 -18.87 -3.48 -3.09
C ALA A 81 -18.96 -4.88 -3.72
N THR A 82 -17.91 -5.69 -3.61
CA THR A 82 -17.89 -7.06 -4.18
C THR A 82 -18.82 -8.01 -3.40
N SER A 83 -18.93 -7.84 -2.09
CA SER A 83 -19.81 -8.69 -1.25
C SER A 83 -21.30 -8.47 -1.51
N THR A 84 -21.69 -7.25 -1.86
CA THR A 84 -23.09 -6.90 -2.14
C THR A 84 -23.48 -7.16 -3.60
N LEU A 85 -22.49 -7.38 -4.47
CA LEU A 85 -22.68 -7.55 -5.90
C LEU A 85 -23.64 -8.71 -6.28
N PRO A 86 -23.55 -9.93 -5.71
CA PRO A 86 -24.45 -11.02 -6.12
C PRO A 86 -25.92 -10.73 -5.85
N LEU A 87 -26.21 -10.03 -4.74
CA LEU A 87 -27.57 -9.65 -4.37
C LEU A 87 -28.13 -8.60 -5.34
N VAL A 88 -27.32 -7.58 -5.66
CA VAL A 88 -27.69 -6.55 -6.65
C VAL A 88 -27.86 -7.16 -8.05
N ALA A 89 -26.97 -8.06 -8.45
CA ALA A 89 -27.03 -8.75 -9.72
C ALA A 89 -28.27 -9.64 -9.84
N TYR A 90 -28.67 -10.31 -8.75
CA TYR A 90 -29.89 -11.13 -8.73
C TYR A 90 -31.14 -10.28 -8.92
N ILE A 91 -31.28 -9.18 -8.18
CA ILE A 91 -32.42 -8.25 -8.32
C ILE A 91 -32.47 -7.66 -9.73
N ALA A 92 -31.32 -7.23 -10.27
CA ALA A 92 -31.24 -6.73 -11.63
C ALA A 92 -31.67 -7.81 -12.65
N ALA A 93 -31.20 -9.04 -12.47
CA ALA A 93 -31.53 -10.15 -13.36
C ALA A 93 -33.02 -10.53 -13.33
N THR A 94 -33.68 -10.49 -12.17
CA THR A 94 -35.13 -10.76 -12.10
C THR A 94 -35.91 -9.67 -12.81
N THR A 95 -35.57 -8.40 -12.59
CA THR A 95 -36.26 -7.29 -13.28
C THR A 95 -36.07 -7.33 -14.79
N LEU A 96 -34.88 -7.73 -15.27
CA LEU A 96 -34.63 -7.92 -16.70
C LEU A 96 -35.39 -9.11 -17.28
N GLY A 97 -35.55 -10.18 -16.51
CA GLY A 97 -36.33 -11.35 -16.90
C GLY A 97 -37.80 -11.03 -17.17
N ASP A 98 -38.39 -10.08 -16.43
CA ASP A 98 -39.80 -9.68 -16.59
C ASP A 98 -40.08 -8.97 -17.92
N TYR A 99 -39.08 -8.35 -18.54
CA TYR A 99 -39.23 -7.68 -19.85
C TYR A 99 -39.12 -8.64 -21.04
N GLN A 100 -38.75 -9.91 -20.81
CA GLN A 100 -38.58 -10.90 -21.86
C GLN A 100 -39.77 -11.88 -21.89
N SER A 101 -40.37 -12.06 -23.07
CA SER A 101 -41.52 -12.95 -23.28
C SER A 101 -41.20 -14.27 -24.00
N THR A 102 -39.95 -14.47 -24.44
CA THR A 102 -39.54 -15.62 -25.27
C THR A 102 -38.99 -16.80 -24.49
N LEU A 103 -38.44 -16.58 -23.29
CA LEU A 103 -37.88 -17.62 -22.43
C LEU A 103 -38.75 -17.79 -21.19
N THR A 104 -38.65 -18.96 -20.54
CA THR A 104 -39.26 -19.15 -19.22
C THR A 104 -38.60 -18.20 -18.21
N PRO A 105 -39.36 -17.66 -17.23
CA PRO A 105 -38.83 -16.65 -16.30
C PRO A 105 -37.54 -17.09 -15.59
N GLY A 106 -37.47 -18.37 -15.17
CA GLY A 106 -36.27 -18.91 -14.51
C GLY A 106 -35.03 -19.00 -15.40
N MET A 107 -35.20 -19.35 -16.69
CA MET A 107 -34.09 -19.38 -17.65
C MET A 107 -33.64 -17.97 -18.02
N ALA A 108 -34.58 -17.04 -18.22
CA ALA A 108 -34.29 -15.64 -18.54
C ALA A 108 -33.49 -14.96 -17.41
N SER A 109 -33.94 -15.08 -16.16
CA SER A 109 -33.23 -14.52 -15.00
C SER A 109 -31.87 -15.19 -14.78
N GLY A 110 -31.77 -16.51 -14.98
CA GLY A 110 -30.51 -17.24 -14.85
C GLY A 110 -29.46 -16.78 -15.85
N MET A 111 -29.84 -16.64 -17.13
CA MET A 111 -28.97 -16.14 -18.18
C MET A 111 -28.55 -14.69 -17.92
N ALA A 112 -29.49 -13.82 -17.55
CA ALA A 112 -29.18 -12.43 -17.20
C ALA A 112 -28.21 -12.33 -16.00
N PHE A 113 -28.45 -13.09 -14.94
CA PHE A 113 -27.59 -13.13 -13.76
C PHE A 113 -26.16 -13.58 -14.10
N THR A 114 -26.02 -14.67 -14.85
CA THR A 114 -24.70 -15.17 -15.27
C THR A 114 -23.96 -14.18 -16.15
N GLY A 115 -24.65 -13.49 -17.08
CA GLY A 115 -24.07 -12.45 -17.92
C GLY A 115 -23.56 -11.26 -17.10
N ILE A 116 -24.38 -10.75 -16.18
CA ILE A 116 -24.01 -9.65 -15.27
C ILE A 116 -22.80 -10.05 -14.42
N MET A 117 -22.85 -11.20 -13.75
CA MET A 117 -21.75 -11.66 -12.90
C MET A 117 -20.45 -11.86 -13.67
N THR A 118 -20.53 -12.42 -14.87
CA THR A 118 -19.34 -12.63 -15.74
C THR A 118 -18.69 -11.29 -16.07
N TYR A 119 -19.47 -10.28 -16.47
CA TYR A 119 -18.95 -8.94 -16.76
C TYR A 119 -18.21 -8.34 -15.55
N PHE A 120 -18.80 -8.42 -14.36
CA PHE A 120 -18.18 -7.87 -13.16
C PHE A 120 -16.93 -8.64 -12.72
N VAL A 121 -16.91 -9.97 -12.84
CA VAL A 121 -15.71 -10.77 -12.50
C VAL A 121 -14.56 -10.44 -13.45
N VAL A 122 -14.83 -10.36 -14.75
CA VAL A 122 -13.81 -10.05 -15.77
C VAL A 122 -13.29 -8.62 -15.57
N THR A 123 -14.19 -7.64 -15.52
CA THR A 123 -13.82 -6.22 -15.32
C THR A 123 -13.13 -6.00 -13.97
N GLY A 124 -13.60 -6.66 -12.91
CA GLY A 124 -13.01 -6.61 -11.57
C GLY A 124 -11.59 -7.17 -11.54
N THR A 125 -11.31 -8.24 -12.29
CA THR A 125 -9.97 -8.81 -12.42
C THR A 125 -9.01 -7.81 -13.10
N PHE A 126 -9.44 -7.16 -14.18
CA PHE A 126 -8.65 -6.09 -14.81
C PHE A 126 -8.42 -4.92 -13.87
N GLY A 127 -9.44 -4.50 -13.12
CA GLY A 127 -9.31 -3.45 -12.10
C GLY A 127 -8.30 -3.82 -11.00
N TYR A 128 -8.31 -5.07 -10.53
CA TYR A 128 -7.34 -5.56 -9.56
C TYR A 128 -5.89 -5.52 -10.10
N VAL A 129 -5.67 -5.97 -11.34
CA VAL A 129 -4.34 -5.90 -11.98
C VAL A 129 -3.91 -4.44 -12.15
N ALA A 130 -4.81 -3.56 -12.60
CA ALA A 130 -4.53 -2.14 -12.75
C ALA A 130 -4.13 -1.49 -11.40
N LEU A 131 -4.92 -1.71 -10.34
CA LEU A 131 -4.64 -1.16 -9.00
C LEU A 131 -3.32 -1.67 -8.40
N THR A 132 -3.00 -2.94 -8.60
CA THR A 132 -1.76 -3.55 -8.06
C THR A 132 -0.52 -3.27 -8.91
N THR A 133 -0.71 -2.80 -10.15
CA THR A 133 0.38 -2.46 -11.09
C THR A 133 0.54 -0.96 -11.27
N TRP A 134 -0.41 -0.14 -10.80
CA TRP A 134 -0.36 1.32 -10.92
C TRP A 134 0.91 1.90 -10.26
N ASN A 135 1.61 2.79 -10.97
CA ASN A 135 3.03 3.05 -10.79
C ASN A 135 3.36 4.56 -10.81
N ASP A 136 2.55 5.41 -10.17
CA ASP A 136 2.67 6.87 -10.29
C ASP A 136 3.84 7.50 -9.51
N HIS A 137 4.49 6.76 -8.60
CA HIS A 137 5.47 7.30 -7.66
C HIS A 137 6.83 6.59 -7.72
N HIS A 138 7.25 6.06 -8.87
CA HIS A 138 8.51 5.31 -9.03
C HIS A 138 9.49 6.08 -9.90
N GLN A 139 10.33 6.92 -9.29
CA GLN A 139 11.40 7.57 -10.05
C GLN A 139 12.68 6.73 -10.03
N ARG A 140 13.08 6.21 -8.87
CA ARG A 140 14.35 5.48 -8.68
C ARG A 140 14.18 4.07 -8.12
N VAL A 141 13.13 3.81 -7.34
CA VAL A 141 12.94 2.53 -6.62
C VAL A 141 11.82 1.69 -7.26
N ARG A 142 12.16 0.46 -7.66
CA ARG A 142 11.24 -0.53 -8.24
C ARG A 142 11.23 -1.86 -7.47
N TRP A 143 10.19 -2.66 -7.68
CA TRP A 143 10.06 -3.99 -7.10
C TRP A 143 10.91 -5.05 -7.83
N ARG A 144 11.56 -5.95 -7.08
CA ARG A 144 12.28 -7.14 -7.55
C ARG A 144 11.35 -8.36 -7.49
N ALA A 145 10.48 -8.49 -8.49
CA ALA A 145 9.62 -9.66 -8.69
C ALA A 145 8.78 -10.12 -7.46
N ILE A 146 8.21 -9.18 -6.71
CA ILE A 146 7.31 -9.45 -5.57
C ILE A 146 5.87 -9.74 -6.06
N PRO A 147 5.05 -10.56 -5.38
CA PRO A 147 3.62 -10.74 -5.70
C PRO A 147 2.80 -9.45 -5.63
N LEU A 148 1.75 -9.35 -6.45
CA LEU A 148 0.93 -8.14 -6.62
C LEU A 148 0.28 -7.65 -5.31
N THR A 149 -0.16 -8.58 -4.46
CA THR A 149 -0.78 -8.26 -3.16
C THR A 149 0.20 -7.56 -2.22
N GLU A 150 1.42 -8.07 -2.14
CA GLU A 150 2.47 -7.48 -1.31
C GLU A 150 2.94 -6.13 -1.85
N ARG A 151 2.99 -5.96 -3.18
CA ARG A 151 3.30 -4.65 -3.79
C ARG A 151 2.32 -3.59 -3.34
N TRP A 152 1.02 -3.86 -3.48
CA TRP A 152 -0.02 -2.92 -3.06
C TRP A 152 0.07 -2.61 -1.56
N LEU A 153 0.25 -3.64 -0.73
CA LEU A 153 0.33 -3.45 0.73
C LEU A 153 1.56 -2.63 1.16
N ARG A 154 2.69 -2.82 0.47
CA ARG A 154 3.98 -2.17 0.78
C ARG A 154 4.28 -0.97 -0.13
N GLU A 155 3.31 -0.51 -0.89
CA GLU A 155 3.51 0.60 -1.83
C GLU A 155 3.92 1.90 -1.13
N ASP A 156 3.38 2.16 0.06
CA ASP A 156 3.79 3.32 0.87
C ASP A 156 5.24 3.22 1.35
N GLU A 157 5.71 2.00 1.64
CA GLU A 157 7.10 1.75 2.03
C GLU A 157 8.03 2.11 0.88
N ARG A 158 7.73 1.64 -0.32
CA ARG A 158 8.49 1.93 -1.52
C ARG A 158 8.48 3.41 -1.88
N ALA A 159 7.32 4.08 -1.76
CA ALA A 159 7.23 5.52 -1.99
C ALA A 159 8.13 6.34 -1.04
N MET A 160 8.27 5.92 0.22
CA MET A 160 9.20 6.56 1.15
C MET A 160 10.66 6.32 0.76
N PHE A 161 11.01 5.11 0.32
CA PHE A 161 12.36 4.83 -0.21
C PHE A 161 12.69 5.64 -1.45
N ASP A 162 11.72 5.83 -2.35
CA ASP A 162 11.89 6.66 -3.54
C ASP A 162 12.21 8.11 -3.16
N ARG A 163 11.51 8.66 -2.16
CA ARG A 163 11.79 10.00 -1.62
C ARG A 163 13.16 10.10 -0.95
N ILE A 164 13.58 9.06 -0.23
CA ILE A 164 14.93 9.00 0.36
C ILE A 164 15.97 9.01 -0.76
N ALA A 165 15.80 8.17 -1.78
CA ALA A 165 16.70 8.09 -2.94
C ALA A 165 16.82 9.44 -3.67
N LEU A 166 15.69 10.12 -3.91
CA LEU A 166 15.66 11.45 -4.52
C LEU A 166 16.29 12.54 -3.64
N GLY A 167 16.18 12.42 -2.32
CA GLY A 167 16.78 13.36 -1.37
C GLY A 167 18.28 13.14 -1.11
N TRP A 168 18.77 11.91 -1.32
CA TRP A 168 20.16 11.54 -1.08
C TRP A 168 21.04 11.57 -2.33
N GLY A 169 20.54 11.06 -3.44
CA GLY A 169 21.27 10.98 -4.70
C GLY A 169 21.28 12.29 -5.48
N PHE A 170 21.81 12.24 -6.70
CA PHE A 170 21.87 13.41 -7.56
C PHE A 170 20.46 13.88 -7.96
N LYS A 171 20.31 15.20 -8.10
CA LYS A 171 19.06 15.79 -8.61
C LYS A 171 18.96 15.63 -10.13
N GLU A 172 20.11 15.59 -10.78
CA GLU A 172 20.22 15.48 -12.23
C GLU A 172 20.06 14.02 -12.68
N LYS A 173 19.10 13.78 -13.58
CA LYS A 173 18.76 12.42 -14.06
C LYS A 173 19.91 11.71 -14.77
N TRP A 174 20.69 12.44 -15.57
CA TRP A 174 21.83 11.91 -16.32
C TRP A 174 23.00 11.45 -15.44
N ARG A 175 23.00 11.80 -14.14
CA ARG A 175 24.00 11.36 -13.16
C ARG A 175 23.51 10.24 -12.26
N TRP A 176 22.26 9.81 -12.43
CA TRP A 176 21.73 8.68 -11.68
C TRP A 176 22.52 7.42 -12.04
N GLY A 177 22.87 6.63 -11.03
CA GLY A 177 23.71 5.45 -11.19
C GLY A 177 25.20 5.70 -10.99
N GLU A 178 25.65 6.96 -11.01
CA GLU A 178 27.03 7.35 -10.68
C GLU A 178 27.24 7.57 -9.18
N GLU A 179 26.18 7.52 -8.36
CA GLU A 179 26.30 7.74 -6.92
C GLU A 179 27.17 6.68 -6.24
N GLN A 180 28.19 7.16 -5.52
CA GLN A 180 29.09 6.34 -4.72
C GLN A 180 29.11 6.85 -3.28
N GLY A 181 29.28 5.94 -2.34
CA GLY A 181 29.37 6.26 -0.92
C GLY A 181 28.86 5.12 -0.05
N GLU A 182 29.34 5.08 1.20
CA GLU A 182 28.92 4.08 2.18
C GLU A 182 27.42 4.13 2.44
N GLU A 183 26.88 5.34 2.62
CA GLU A 183 25.44 5.56 2.85
C GLU A 183 24.58 5.16 1.65
N TRP A 184 25.05 5.44 0.43
CA TRP A 184 24.34 5.05 -0.79
C TRP A 184 24.34 3.53 -0.99
N ALA A 185 25.49 2.88 -0.74
CA ALA A 185 25.60 1.43 -0.74
C ALA A 185 24.69 0.80 0.33
N ALA A 186 24.64 1.37 1.53
CA ALA A 186 23.75 0.93 2.60
C ALA A 186 22.27 1.06 2.21
N LEU A 187 21.87 2.17 1.56
CA LEU A 187 20.51 2.35 1.04
C LEU A 187 20.17 1.30 -0.02
N LYS A 188 21.08 1.04 -0.97
CA LYS A 188 20.90 0.02 -2.02
C LYS A 188 20.76 -1.37 -1.43
N GLU A 189 21.58 -1.71 -0.44
CA GLU A 189 21.51 -2.99 0.27
C GLU A 189 20.18 -3.11 1.03
N PHE A 190 19.75 -2.05 1.72
CA PHE A 190 18.51 -2.04 2.49
C PHE A 190 17.26 -2.19 1.60
N CYS A 191 17.24 -1.52 0.45
CA CYS A 191 16.23 -1.73 -0.59
C CYS A 191 16.29 -3.18 -1.12
N GLY A 192 17.49 -3.69 -1.40
CA GLY A 192 17.73 -5.05 -1.88
C GLY A 192 17.18 -6.13 -0.94
N ARG A 193 17.45 -6.01 0.36
CA ARG A 193 16.92 -6.91 1.41
C ARG A 193 15.39 -6.92 1.49
N ARG A 194 14.74 -5.88 0.96
CA ARG A 194 13.28 -5.70 0.97
C ARG A 194 12.61 -6.08 -0.35
N GLY A 195 13.36 -6.69 -1.26
CA GLY A 195 12.88 -7.03 -2.61
C GLY A 195 12.62 -5.79 -3.46
N MET A 196 13.34 -4.70 -3.21
CA MET A 196 13.35 -3.50 -4.04
C MET A 196 14.70 -3.37 -4.75
N ILE A 197 14.70 -2.73 -5.92
CA ILE A 197 15.89 -2.37 -6.68
C ILE A 197 15.94 -0.85 -6.73
N LEU A 198 17.03 -0.30 -6.24
CA LEU A 198 17.40 1.11 -6.42
C LEU A 198 18.17 1.22 -7.73
N ASP A 199 17.76 2.14 -8.59
CA ASP A 199 18.35 2.43 -9.91
C ASP A 199 18.49 1.19 -10.79
N ARG A 200 17.35 0.71 -11.28
CA ARG A 200 17.34 -0.32 -12.33
C ARG A 200 17.90 0.29 -13.62
N THR A 201 18.70 -0.47 -14.37
CA THR A 201 19.34 0.00 -15.62
C THR A 201 18.35 0.59 -16.63
N GLU A 202 17.16 0.01 -16.73
CA GLU A 202 16.02 0.51 -17.54
C GLU A 202 15.52 1.92 -17.17
N LEU A 203 15.93 2.48 -16.02
CA LEU A 203 15.57 3.81 -15.54
C LEU A 203 16.69 4.84 -15.71
N LEU A 204 17.89 4.39 -16.10
CA LEU A 204 19.07 5.25 -16.22
C LEU A 204 19.13 5.80 -17.64
N GLU A 205 19.08 7.13 -17.75
CA GLU A 205 19.14 7.84 -19.03
C GLU A 205 20.51 7.57 -19.68
N GLY A 206 20.50 6.94 -20.87
CA GLY A 206 21.73 6.63 -21.63
C GLY A 206 22.32 5.23 -21.42
N MET A 207 21.61 4.31 -20.75
CA MET A 207 22.04 2.91 -20.56
C MET A 207 21.22 1.86 -21.36
N GLU A 208 20.60 2.26 -22.48
CA GLU A 208 19.93 1.36 -23.45
C GLU A 208 20.88 0.88 -24.56
#